data_AF-A0A7L4QIW1-F1
#
_entry.id   AF-A0A7L4QIW1-F1
#
_cell.length_a   1.000
_cell.length_b   1.000
_cell.length_c   1.000
_cell.angle_alpha   90.00
_cell.angle_beta   90.00
_cell.angle_gamma   90.00
#
_symmetry.space_group_name_H-M   'P 1'
#
loop_
_entity.id
_entity.type
_entity.pdbx_description
1 polymer ?
#
loop_
_entity_poly.entity_id
_entity_poly.type
_entity_poly.pdbx_seq_one_letter_code
_entity_poly.pdbx_strand_id
1 'polypeptide(L)' 'MAVKIAQIIGILMAVVGFILILSSITGYTIEFLPLKDGIFALGFVLVTIGLLVASKLPEQ' A
#
# COMPACT_ATOMS: atom_id res chain seq x y z
N MET A 1 3.30 18.44 -16.90
CA MET A 1 3.05 17.05 -16.42
C MET A 1 1.90 17.11 -15.41
N ALA A 2 0.67 16.85 -15.85
CA ALA A 2 -0.47 16.82 -14.94
C ALA A 2 -0.48 15.47 -14.22
N VAL A 3 0.06 15.44 -13.00
CA VAL A 3 -0.10 14.28 -12.11
C VAL A 3 -1.59 14.11 -11.87
N LYS A 4 -2.19 13.04 -12.43
CA LYS A 4 -3.61 12.76 -12.21
C LYS A 4 -3.80 12.35 -10.75
N ILE A 5 -4.90 12.78 -10.16
CA ILE A 5 -5.30 12.45 -8.78
C ILE A 5 -5.22 10.93 -8.51
N ALA A 6 -5.55 10.11 -9.52
CA ALA A 6 -5.43 8.65 -9.45
C ALA A 6 -4.01 8.15 -9.15
N GLN A 7 -2.98 8.81 -9.69
CA GLN A 7 -1.58 8.44 -9.45
C GLN A 7 -1.18 8.75 -8.00
N ILE A 8 -1.63 9.90 -7.47
CA ILE A 8 -1.41 10.29 -6.07
C ILE A 8 -2.10 9.29 -5.13
N ILE A 9 -3.34 8.88 -5.45
CA ILE A 9 -4.08 7.89 -4.68
C ILE A 9 -3.34 6.54 -4.71
N GLY A 10 -2.85 6.09 -5.86
CA GLY A 10 -2.08 4.85 -5.98
C GLY A 10 -0.81 4.87 -5.12
N ILE A 11 -0.08 6.00 -5.13
CA ILE A 11 1.13 6.17 -4.30
C ILE A 11 0.77 6.12 -2.81
N LEU A 12 -0.28 6.82 -2.38
CA LEU A 12 -0.72 6.79 -0.99
C LEU A 12 -1.12 5.37 -0.54
N MET A 13 -1.85 4.63 -1.38
CA MET A 13 -2.19 3.23 -1.09
C MET A 13 -0.93 2.35 -0.95
N ALA A 14 0.07 2.56 -1.81
CA ALA A 14 1.32 1.80 -1.73
C ALA A 14 2.10 2.12 -0.44
N VAL A 15 2.13 3.39 -0.02
CA VAL A 15 2.77 3.80 1.22
C VAL A 15 2.08 3.16 2.44
N VAL A 16 0.75 3.15 2.48
CA VAL A 16 -0.01 2.51 3.57
C VAL A 16 0.25 1.01 3.61
N GLY A 17 0.24 0.33 2.46
CA GLY A 17 0.57 -1.09 2.38
C GLY A 17 1.99 -1.40 2.87
N PHE A 18 2.95 -0.53 2.54
CA PHE A 18 4.34 -0.68 2.99
C PHE A 18 4.49 -0.51 4.50
N ILE A 19 3.77 0.44 5.11
CA ILE A 19 3.74 0.63 6.56
C ILE A 19 3.19 -0.64 7.24
N LEU A 20 2.13 -1.25 6.70
CA LEU A 20 1.59 -2.50 7.24
C LEU A 20 2.59 -3.65 7.20
N ILE A 21 3.34 -3.79 6.09
CA ILE A 21 4.42 -4.78 5.96
C ILE A 21 5.52 -4.52 7.00
N LEU A 22 5.98 -3.27 7.12
CA LEU A 22 7.01 -2.89 8.10
C LEU A 22 6.56 -3.16 9.54
N SER A 23 5.30 -2.86 9.85
CA SER A 23 4.73 -3.13 11.17
C SER A 23 4.72 -4.63 11.49
N SER A 24 4.43 -5.46 10.47
CA SER A 24 4.47 -6.92 10.61
C SER A 24 5.89 -7.45 10.84
N ILE A 25 6.91 -6.86 10.21
CA ILE A 25 8.31 -7.30 10.34
C ILE A 25 8.91 -6.85 11.66
N THR A 26 8.65 -5.61 12.07
CA THR A 26 9.21 -5.01 13.30
C THR A 26 8.55 -5.52 14.58
N GLY A 27 7.48 -6.31 14.47
CA GLY A 27 6.74 -6.84 15.62
C GLY A 27 5.91 -5.79 16.35
N TYR A 28 5.83 -4.56 15.81
CA TYR A 28 4.82 -3.59 16.22
C TYR A 28 3.46 -4.10 15.73
N THR A 29 2.79 -4.86 16.58
CA THR A 29 1.38 -5.21 16.37
C THR A 29 0.57 -3.92 16.42
N ILE A 30 0.03 -3.50 15.28
CA ILE A 30 -0.99 -2.45 15.26
C ILE A 30 -2.21 -3.02 15.99
N GLU A 31 -2.39 -2.64 17.26
CA GLU A 31 -3.44 -3.18 18.15
C GLU A 31 -4.86 -3.02 17.58
N PHE A 32 -5.05 -2.15 16.58
CA PHE A 32 -6.33 -1.89 15.92
C PHE A 32 -6.80 -3.03 14.98
N LEU A 33 -5.92 -3.93 14.51
CA LEU A 33 -6.29 -4.99 13.57
C LEU A 33 -6.15 -6.38 14.21
N PRO A 34 -7.26 -7.14 14.40
CA PRO A 34 -7.24 -8.50 14.95
C PRO A 34 -6.73 -9.53 13.91
N LEU A 35 -5.80 -9.11 13.05
CA LEU A 35 -5.29 -9.87 11.90
C LEU A 35 -3.77 -10.05 12.03
N LYS A 36 -3.30 -10.50 13.20
CA LYS A 36 -1.88 -10.71 13.48
C LYS A 36 -1.18 -11.57 12.41
N ASP A 37 -1.89 -12.56 11.86
CA ASP A 37 -1.36 -13.48 10.83
C ASP A 37 -1.62 -13.01 9.38
N GLY A 38 -2.35 -11.90 9.17
CA GLY A 38 -2.79 -11.43 7.86
C GLY A 38 -2.33 -10.04 7.46
N ILE A 39 -1.78 -9.23 8.38
CA ILE A 39 -1.36 -7.84 8.13
C ILE A 39 -0.26 -7.78 7.05
N PHE A 40 0.67 -8.73 7.04
CA PHE A 40 1.70 -8.80 6.00
C PHE A 40 1.10 -9.00 4.61
N ALA A 41 0.20 -9.98 4.46
CA ALA A 41 -0.46 -10.26 3.18
C ALA A 41 -1.34 -9.09 2.72
N LEU A 42 -2.07 -8.46 3.64
CA LEU A 42 -2.86 -7.25 3.39
C LEU A 42 -1.98 -6.09 2.90
N GLY A 43 -0.87 -5.84 3.60
CA GLY A 43 0.11 -4.83 3.22
C GLY A 43 0.71 -5.09 1.85
N PHE A 44 1.07 -6.34 1.56
CA PHE A 44 1.59 -6.75 0.26
C PHE A 44 0.60 -6.50 -0.87
N VAL A 45 -0.66 -6.91 -0.72
CA VAL A 45 -1.72 -6.67 -1.70
C VAL A 45 -1.94 -5.17 -1.93
N LEU A 46 -1.98 -4.37 -0.86
CA LEU A 46 -2.11 -2.91 -0.93
C LEU A 46 -0.95 -2.25 -1.68
N VAL A 47 0.29 -2.70 -1.45
CA VAL A 47 1.47 -2.22 -2.20
C VAL A 47 1.33 -2.56 -3.68
N THR A 48 1.00 -3.80 -4.02
CA THR A 48 0.90 -4.23 -5.42
C THR A 48 -0.20 -3.47 -6.16
N ILE A 49 -1.38 -3.31 -5.57
CA ILE A 49 -2.49 -2.57 -6.18
C ILE A 49 -2.17 -1.08 -6.25
N GLY A 50 -1.62 -0.49 -5.19
CA GLY A 50 -1.24 0.93 -5.16
C GLY A 50 -0.20 1.26 -6.23
N LEU A 51 0.83 0.42 -6.39
CA LEU A 51 1.81 0.54 -7.45
C LEU A 51 1.21 0.31 -8.84
N LEU A 52 0.29 -0.64 -9.01
CA LEU A 52 -0.40 -0.86 -10.28
C LEU A 52 -1.21 0.38 -10.69
N VAL A 53 -1.94 0.98 -9.74
CA VAL A 53 -2.72 2.21 -9.97
C VAL A 53 -1.81 3.42 -10.23
N ALA A 54 -0.68 3.52 -9.51
CA ALA A 54 0.29 4.58 -9.72
C ALA A 54 1.10 4.44 -11.03
N SER A 55 1.32 3.21 -11.49
CA SER A 55 2.10 2.88 -12.70
C SER A 55 1.27 2.82 -13.97
N LYS A 56 -0.07 2.79 -13.89
CA LYS A 56 -0.96 3.12 -15.00
C LYS A 56 -0.79 4.59 -15.38
N LEU A 57 0.38 4.91 -15.94
CA LEU A 57 0.63 6.11 -16.71
C LEU A 57 -0.44 6.17 -17.81
N PRO A 58 -1.06 7.33 -18.04
CA PRO A 58 -1.84 7.52 -19.26
C PRO A 58 -0.93 7.22 -20.43
N GLU A 59 -1.42 6.41 -21.37
CA GLU A 59 -0.84 6.29 -22.72
C GLU A 59 -0.42 7.70 -23.16
N GLN A 60 0.88 7.87 -23.45
CA GLN A 60 1.37 9.06 -24.15
C GLN A 60 0.86 9.02 -25.58
#